data_AF-A0A510UHU1-F1
#
_entry.id   AF-A0A510UHU1-F1
#
_cell.length_a   1.000
_cell.length_b   1.000
_cell.length_c   1.000
_cell.angle_alpha   90.00
_cell.angle_beta   90.00
_cell.angle_gamma   90.00
#
_symmetry.space_group_name_H-M   'P 1'
#
loop_
_entity.id
_entity.type
_entity.pdbx_description
1 polymer ?
#
loop_
_entity_poly.entity_id
_entity_poly.type
_entity_poly.pdbx_seq_one_letter_code
_entity_poly.pdbx_strand_id
1 'polypeptide(L)'
;MAFVGAGACALLSFKMTGFESKISKSYILFSDEYTLFDIRKEDTFAIISHPYDLYASYEWLFYFPKDREEIKNHLLKVFRKSRYVEINHPKEIDNYGPFESSENLSINNANS
;
A
#
# COMPACT_ATOMS: atom_id res chain seq x y z
N MET A 1 -14.45 -41.04 -1.95
CA MET A 1 -15.07 -39.89 -1.25
C MET A 1 -14.68 -38.62 -2.00
N ALA A 2 -15.64 -37.90 -2.58
CA ALA A 2 -15.39 -36.77 -3.47
C ALA A 2 -15.41 -35.44 -2.68
N PHE A 3 -14.23 -34.93 -2.34
CA PHE A 3 -14.07 -33.56 -1.82
C PHE A 3 -13.77 -32.59 -2.98
N VAL A 4 -14.63 -32.59 -4.00
CA VAL A 4 -14.54 -31.68 -5.15
C VAL A 4 -15.87 -30.91 -5.36
N GLY A 5 -16.88 -31.16 -4.53
CA GLY A 5 -18.24 -30.63 -4.73
C GLY A 5 -18.54 -29.25 -4.14
N ALA A 6 -17.85 -28.84 -3.08
CA ALA A 6 -18.23 -27.61 -2.34
C ALA A 6 -17.77 -26.32 -3.04
N GLY A 7 -16.60 -26.32 -3.69
CA GLY A 7 -16.06 -25.13 -4.36
C GLY A 7 -16.79 -24.78 -5.66
N ALA A 8 -17.17 -25.78 -6.46
CA ALA A 8 -17.89 -25.57 -7.72
C ALA A 8 -19.31 -25.03 -7.51
N CYS A 9 -20.00 -25.45 -6.44
CA CYS A 9 -21.33 -24.94 -6.09
C CYS A 9 -21.30 -23.48 -5.62
N ALA A 10 -20.26 -23.06 -4.90
CA ALA A 10 -20.09 -21.67 -4.49
C ALA A 10 -19.96 -20.74 -5.71
N LEU A 11 -19.13 -21.10 -6.70
CA LEU A 11 -18.99 -20.32 -7.94
C LEU A 11 -20.27 -20.29 -8.80
N LEU A 12 -21.01 -21.41 -8.86
CA LEU A 12 -22.30 -21.46 -9.57
C LEU A 12 -23.37 -20.61 -8.89
N SER A 13 -23.36 -20.52 -7.55
CA SER A 13 -24.32 -19.70 -6.81
C SER A 13 -24.22 -18.21 -7.16
N PHE A 14 -23.01 -17.66 -7.30
CA PHE A 14 -22.82 -16.28 -7.76
C PHE A 14 -23.37 -16.03 -9.16
N LYS A 15 -23.28 -17.01 -10.06
CA LYS A 15 -23.79 -16.91 -11.44
C LYS A 15 -25.32 -17.02 -11.52
N MET A 16 -25.96 -17.71 -10.57
CA MET A 16 -27.41 -17.95 -10.56
C MET A 16 -28.22 -16.88 -9.80
N THR A 17 -27.59 -16.10 -8.91
CA THR A 17 -28.30 -15.11 -8.07
C THR A 17 -28.25 -13.68 -8.62
N GLY A 18 -27.62 -13.44 -9.78
CA GLY A 18 -27.42 -12.08 -10.29
C GLY A 18 -26.63 -11.19 -9.32
N PHE A 19 -25.78 -11.80 -8.46
CA PHE A 19 -24.95 -11.06 -7.53
C PHE A 19 -23.86 -10.32 -8.31
N GLU A 20 -24.11 -9.06 -8.64
CA GLU A 20 -23.06 -8.13 -9.01
C GLU A 20 -22.34 -7.67 -7.74
N SER A 21 -21.04 -7.91 -7.66
CA SER A 21 -20.21 -7.29 -6.64
C SER A 21 -20.20 -5.78 -6.88
N LYS A 22 -21.06 -5.05 -6.18
CA LYS A 22 -21.06 -3.59 -6.15
C LYS A 22 -20.35 -3.13 -4.89
N ILE A 23 -19.27 -2.38 -5.07
CA ILE A 23 -18.59 -1.70 -3.96
C ILE A 23 -19.60 -0.69 -3.39
N SER A 24 -20.23 -1.03 -2.26
CA SER A 24 -21.22 -0.17 -1.62
C SER A 24 -20.55 1.06 -0.99
N LYS A 25 -19.41 0.85 -0.34
CA LYS A 25 -18.58 1.87 0.30
C LYS A 25 -17.14 1.34 0.36
N SER A 26 -16.17 2.14 -0.07
CA SER A 26 -14.75 1.90 0.15
C SER A 26 -14.23 2.97 1.11
N TYR A 27 -13.70 2.55 2.25
CA TYR A 27 -12.97 3.43 3.16
C TYR A 27 -11.56 2.91 3.26
N ILE A 28 -10.59 3.76 2.89
CA ILE A 28 -9.19 3.45 3.15
C ILE A 28 -8.84 4.20 4.43
N LEU A 29 -8.54 3.45 5.49
CA LEU A 29 -8.05 3.99 6.75
C LEU A 29 -6.57 4.30 6.56
N PHE A 30 -6.29 5.47 5.99
CA PHE A 30 -4.93 5.95 5.85
C PHE A 30 -4.41 6.37 7.23
N SER A 31 -3.23 5.89 7.62
CA SER A 31 -2.38 6.60 8.57
C SER A 31 -2.14 8.04 8.05
N ASP A 32 -1.90 9.00 8.93
CA ASP A 32 -1.65 10.37 8.48
C ASP A 32 -0.32 10.50 7.73
N GLU A 33 0.62 9.55 7.88
CA GLU A 33 1.95 9.61 7.29
C GLU A 33 2.42 8.30 6.63
N TYR A 34 2.97 8.42 5.42
CA TYR A 34 3.50 7.31 4.63
C TYR A 34 4.84 7.62 3.96
N THR A 35 5.66 6.59 3.74
CA THR A 35 6.72 6.63 2.74
C THR A 35 6.33 5.80 1.53
N LEU A 36 6.40 6.42 0.36
CA LEU A 36 6.19 5.80 -0.95
C LEU A 36 7.55 5.52 -1.60
N PHE A 37 7.92 4.25 -1.68
CA PHE A 37 9.11 3.79 -2.38
C PHE A 37 8.75 3.39 -3.81
N ASP A 38 9.37 4.04 -4.79
CA ASP A 38 9.28 3.69 -6.20
C ASP A 38 10.44 2.75 -6.57
N ILE A 39 10.10 1.49 -6.82
CA ILE A 39 11.05 0.43 -7.18
C ILE A 39 10.99 0.28 -8.69
N ARG A 40 11.66 1.21 -9.38
CA ARG A 40 11.54 1.41 -10.83
C ARG A 40 11.80 0.16 -11.67
N LYS A 41 12.70 -0.73 -11.22
CA LYS A 41 13.05 -1.96 -11.95
C LYS A 41 11.97 -3.04 -11.88
N GLU A 42 11.09 -2.96 -10.90
CA GLU A 42 10.06 -3.96 -10.64
C GLU A 42 8.66 -3.42 -10.95
N ASP A 43 8.55 -2.22 -11.52
CA ASP A 43 7.29 -1.54 -11.80
C ASP A 43 6.33 -1.59 -10.61
N THR A 44 6.87 -1.29 -9.42
CA THR A 44 6.17 -1.48 -8.15
C THR A 44 6.42 -0.33 -7.20
N PHE A 45 5.35 0.09 -6.52
CA PHE A 45 5.44 0.94 -5.34
C PHE A 45 5.38 0.11 -4.07
N ALA A 46 6.28 0.34 -3.12
CA ALA A 46 6.14 -0.11 -1.75
C ALA A 46 5.66 1.06 -0.88
N ILE A 47 4.63 0.82 -0.08
CA ILE A 47 3.93 1.84 0.72
C ILE A 47 4.06 1.45 2.19
N ILE A 48 4.70 2.32 2.98
CA ILE A 48 4.98 2.05 4.40
C ILE A 48 4.34 3.14 5.25
N SER A 49 3.50 2.74 6.21
CA SER A 49 2.89 3.68 7.18
C SER A 49 3.85 4.08 8.29
N HIS A 50 3.67 5.29 8.82
CA HIS A 50 4.34 5.78 10.01
C HIS A 50 3.33 6.06 11.15
N PRO A 51 3.72 5.88 12.42
CA PRO A 51 4.83 5.02 12.84
C PRO A 51 4.48 3.56 12.51
N TYR A 52 5.46 2.84 11.96
CA TYR A 52 5.23 1.47 11.48
C TYR A 52 4.74 0.52 12.59
N ASP A 53 5.26 0.64 13.80
CA ASP A 53 4.94 -0.27 14.91
C ASP A 53 3.46 -0.21 15.37
N LEU A 54 2.75 0.88 15.09
CA LEU A 54 1.33 1.01 15.46
C LEU A 54 0.39 0.47 14.38
N TYR A 55 0.72 0.73 13.12
CA TYR A 55 -0.16 0.44 11.99
C TYR A 55 0.22 -0.83 11.24
N ALA A 56 1.50 -1.23 11.30
CA ALA A 56 2.09 -2.38 10.62
C ALA A 56 1.68 -2.49 9.14
N SER A 57 1.41 -1.35 8.48
CA SER A 57 0.97 -1.33 7.09
C SER A 57 2.18 -1.24 6.18
N TYR A 58 2.44 -2.36 5.49
CA TYR A 58 3.47 -2.49 4.47
C TYR A 58 2.88 -3.17 3.24
N GLU A 59 2.63 -2.38 2.20
CA GLU A 59 1.87 -2.83 1.03
C GLU A 59 2.66 -2.65 -0.27
N TRP A 60 2.42 -3.56 -1.20
CA TRP A 60 3.02 -3.58 -2.52
C TRP A 60 1.97 -3.30 -3.58
N LEU A 61 2.20 -2.28 -4.39
CA LEU A 61 1.34 -1.89 -5.50
C LEU A 61 2.08 -2.02 -6.82
N PHE A 62 1.82 -3.12 -7.52
CA PHE A 62 2.29 -3.35 -8.88
C PHE A 62 1.53 -2.47 -9.86
N TYR A 63 2.23 -1.90 -10.83
CA TYR A 63 1.64 -1.04 -11.86
C TYR A 63 2.17 -1.38 -13.25
N PHE A 64 1.49 -0.88 -14.29
CA PHE A 64 2.06 -0.84 -15.63
C PHE A 64 2.90 0.43 -15.80
N PRO A 65 4.06 0.37 -16.47
CA PRO A 65 4.95 1.53 -16.62
C PRO A 65 4.26 2.81 -17.12
N LYS A 66 3.28 2.66 -18.02
CA LYS A 66 2.48 3.75 -18.60
C LYS A 66 1.62 4.50 -17.56
N ASP A 67 1.20 3.82 -16.50
CA ASP A 67 0.27 4.33 -15.50
C ASP A 67 1.02 4.86 -14.25
N ARG A 68 2.35 4.67 -14.20
CA ARG A 68 3.22 4.99 -13.05
C ARG A 68 3.04 6.42 -12.54
N GLU A 69 3.12 7.40 -13.44
CA GLU A 69 3.04 8.81 -13.05
C GLU A 69 1.65 9.19 -12.53
N GLU A 70 0.60 8.66 -13.14
CA GLU A 70 -0.77 8.87 -12.68
C GLU A 70 -0.98 8.28 -11.28
N ILE A 71 -0.57 7.03 -11.07
CA ILE A 71 -0.68 6.34 -9.78
C ILE A 71 0.14 7.04 -8.72
N LYS A 72 1.40 7.39 -9.00
CA LYS A 72 2.26 8.15 -8.08
C LYS A 72 1.60 9.44 -7.63
N ASN A 73 1.12 10.25 -8.59
CA ASN A 73 0.48 11.52 -8.30
C ASN A 73 -0.81 11.33 -7.49
N HIS A 74 -1.57 10.27 -7.76
CA HIS A 74 -2.75 9.94 -6.99
C HIS A 74 -2.40 9.56 -5.55
N LEU A 75 -1.42 8.68 -5.35
CA LEU A 75 -0.96 8.26 -4.02
C LEU A 75 -0.47 9.45 -3.20
N LEU A 76 0.39 10.29 -3.77
CA LEU A 76 0.91 11.49 -3.10
C LEU A 76 -0.17 12.53 -2.79
N LYS A 77 -1.26 12.56 -3.55
CA LYS A 77 -2.42 13.41 -3.26
C LYS A 77 -3.29 12.85 -2.12
N VAL A 78 -3.38 11.54 -2.03
CA VAL A 78 -4.22 10.85 -1.05
C VAL A 78 -3.55 10.77 0.32
N PHE A 79 -2.22 10.60 0.36
CA PHE A 79 -1.46 10.66 1.60
C PHE A 79 -1.40 12.09 2.12
N ARG A 80 -1.80 12.29 3.38
CA ARG A 80 -1.79 13.63 4.01
C ARG A 80 -0.37 14.13 4.28
N LYS A 81 0.49 13.27 4.81
CA LYS A 81 1.94 13.46 4.91
C LYS A 81 2.61 12.33 4.15
N SER A 82 3.52 12.65 3.24
CA SER A 82 4.23 11.61 2.50
C SER A 82 5.65 11.97 2.19
N ARG A 83 6.54 10.98 2.27
CA ARG A 83 7.87 11.01 1.68
C ARG A 83 7.87 10.15 0.43
N TYR A 84 8.49 10.64 -0.64
CA TYR A 84 8.72 9.86 -1.86
C TYR A 84 10.20 9.53 -1.98
N VAL A 85 10.52 8.28 -2.28
CA VAL A 85 11.89 7.79 -2.43
C VAL A 85 11.97 6.87 -3.63
N GLU A 86 12.96 7.07 -4.49
CA GLU A 86 13.24 6.16 -5.59
C GLU A 86 14.38 5.22 -5.19
N ILE A 87 14.18 3.93 -5.41
CA ILE A 87 15.16 2.88 -5.12
C ILE A 87 15.24 1.90 -6.28
N ASN A 88 16.34 1.16 -6.38
CA ASN A 88 16.53 0.20 -7.47
C ASN A 88 16.12 -1.22 -7.07
N HIS A 89 16.11 -1.52 -5.77
CA HIS A 89 15.85 -2.86 -5.25
C HIS A 89 15.10 -2.80 -3.89
N PRO A 90 14.12 -3.71 -3.64
CA PRO A 90 13.35 -3.79 -2.39
C PRO A 90 14.16 -3.72 -1.11
N LYS A 91 15.29 -4.43 -1.05
CA LYS A 91 16.21 -4.44 0.11
C LYS A 91 16.76 -3.07 0.50
N GLU A 92 16.73 -2.09 -0.39
CA GLU A 92 17.18 -0.73 -0.06
C GLU A 92 16.22 -0.05 0.93
N ILE A 93 14.97 -0.51 1.05
CA ILE A 93 13.98 0.01 2.01
C ILE A 93 14.51 -0.05 3.44
N ASP A 94 15.24 -1.11 3.80
CA ASP A 94 15.79 -1.31 5.14
C ASP A 94 16.76 -0.18 5.54
N ASN A 95 17.38 0.51 4.58
CA ASN A 95 18.29 1.63 4.84
C ASN A 95 17.57 2.92 5.26
N TYR A 96 16.23 2.97 5.13
CA TYR A 96 15.42 4.13 5.45
C TYR A 96 14.64 3.98 6.76
N GLY A 97 14.72 2.80 7.40
CA GLY A 97 14.19 2.60 8.74
C GLY A 97 15.05 3.31 9.81
N PRO A 98 14.53 3.48 11.04
CA PRO A 98 13.17 3.13 11.45
C PRO A 98 12.12 4.11 10.90
N PHE A 99 10.93 3.59 10.56
CA PHE A 99 9.81 4.37 10.02
C PHE A 99 8.98 5.01 11.14
N GLU A 100 9.60 5.96 11.85
CA GLU A 100 8.96 6.73 12.92
C GLU A 100 8.12 7.89 12.37
N SER A 101 7.21 8.42 13.19
CA SER A 101 6.44 9.63 12.85
C SER A 101 7.36 10.84 12.64
N SER A 102 7.08 11.66 11.62
CA SER A 102 7.77 12.93 11.37
C SER A 102 7.78 13.87 12.57
N GLU A 103 6.78 13.77 13.46
CA GLU A 103 6.68 14.59 14.67
C GLU A 103 7.82 14.29 15.66
N ASN A 104 8.27 13.03 15.73
CA ASN A 104 9.37 12.63 16.61
C ASN A 104 10.75 13.06 16.08
N LEU A 105 10.90 13.18 14.75
CA LEU A 105 12.15 13.63 14.13
C LEU A 105 12.44 15.12 14.39
N SER A 106 11.40 15.93 14.62
CA SER A 106 11.54 17.36 14.93
C SER A 106 12.11 17.64 16.33
N ILE A 107 11.86 16.76 17.29
CA ILE A 107 12.27 16.91 18.70
C ILE A 107 13.78 16.63 18.86
N ASN A 108 14.33 15.71 18.06
CA ASN A 108 15.74 15.32 18.14
C ASN A 108 16.67 16.37 17.51
N ASN A 109 16.18 17.15 16.54
CA ASN A 109 16.96 18.22 15.90
C ASN A 109 16.94 19.56 16.64
N ALA A 110 16.07 19.73 17.64
CA ALA A 110 16.03 20.93 18.48
C ALA A 110 16.96 20.85 19.72
N ASN A 111 17.52 19.66 19.99
CA ASN A 111 18.37 19.38 21.14
C ASN A 111 19.84 19.09 20.77
N SER A 112 20.26 19.43 19.53
CA SER A 112 21.65 19.27 19.05
C SER A 112 22.31 20.60 18.73
#